data_AF-A0A180H3W6-F1
#
_entry.id   AF-A0A180H3W6-F1
#
_cell.length_a   1.000
_cell.length_b   1.000
_cell.length_c   1.000
_cell.angle_alpha   90.00
_cell.angle_beta   90.00
_cell.angle_gamma   90.00
#
_symmetry.space_group_name_H-M   'P 1'
#
loop_
_entity.id
_entity.type
_entity.pdbx_description
1 polymer ?
#
loop_
_entity_poly.entity_id
_entity_poly.type
_entity_poly.pdbx_seq_one_letter_code
_entity_poly.pdbx_strand_id
1 'polypeptide(L)'
;MKCVMTSLSLMALLAVQLVLANWDPATGHLYNYRPSQQWMNQHKSGARCFNAIQVAECAQNTRLSYPNVQLFATFNVDHSDDNYHGCPYGSCCAYTTLPSPSDMEADFTNYHSFFWHGLGGISGPGTNPIANPQTGAFGYETSDGKFHEGKPDVSKEQKSHDSNYPGFKLPPAWSKVNYPAEASRPAHPKCGRANGQNLDPGQVQGSYGNYKPAPASAYKAPPTRLV
;
A
#
# COMPACT_ATOMS: atom_id res chain seq x y z
N MET A 1 4.22 13.41 -55.29
CA MET A 1 4.06 14.09 -53.99
C MET A 1 3.66 13.05 -52.96
N LYS A 2 4.43 12.91 -51.88
CA LYS A 2 4.25 11.90 -50.82
C LYS A 2 3.13 12.37 -49.90
N CYS A 3 2.05 11.59 -49.75
CA CYS A 3 1.06 11.83 -48.70
C CYS A 3 1.40 10.89 -47.53
N VAL A 4 1.86 11.48 -46.43
CA VAL A 4 2.32 10.81 -45.22
C VAL A 4 1.10 10.30 -44.45
N MET A 5 1.05 8.99 -44.17
CA MET A 5 0.16 8.41 -43.17
C MET A 5 0.66 8.82 -41.79
N THR A 6 0.02 9.79 -41.15
CA THR A 6 0.19 10.05 -39.72
C THR A 6 -0.81 9.21 -38.93
N SER A 7 -0.25 8.22 -38.23
CA SER A 7 -0.88 7.36 -37.22
C SER A 7 -1.72 8.16 -36.22
N LEU A 8 -3.01 7.85 -36.09
CA LEU A 8 -3.80 8.25 -34.92
C LEU A 8 -3.33 7.42 -33.72
N SER A 9 -2.45 8.01 -32.90
CA SER A 9 -2.18 7.48 -31.56
C SER A 9 -3.46 7.54 -30.73
N LEU A 10 -4.05 6.38 -30.49
CA LEU A 10 -5.17 6.19 -29.59
C LEU A 10 -4.66 6.47 -28.17
N MET A 11 -4.94 7.66 -27.63
CA MET A 11 -4.85 7.90 -26.19
C MET A 11 -5.78 6.90 -25.52
N ALA A 12 -5.21 5.88 -24.88
CA ALA A 12 -5.92 5.07 -23.92
C ALA A 12 -6.26 5.95 -22.72
N LEU A 13 -7.42 6.61 -22.79
CA LEU A 13 -8.10 7.12 -21.60
C LEU A 13 -8.42 5.90 -20.74
N LEU A 14 -7.52 5.60 -19.81
CA LEU A 14 -7.81 4.75 -18.67
C LEU A 14 -9.08 5.33 -18.02
N ALA A 15 -10.20 4.63 -18.19
CA ALA A 15 -11.40 4.87 -17.42
C ALA A 15 -11.06 4.50 -15.97
N VAL A 16 -10.49 5.46 -15.25
CA VAL A 16 -10.33 5.42 -13.80
C VAL A 16 -11.77 5.37 -13.29
N GLN A 17 -12.21 4.21 -12.80
CA GLN A 17 -13.34 4.23 -11.87
C GLN A 17 -12.94 5.23 -10.80
N LEU A 18 -13.73 6.30 -10.61
CA LEU A 18 -13.52 7.27 -9.54
C LEU A 18 -13.72 6.54 -8.21
N VAL A 19 -12.70 5.81 -7.80
CA VAL A 19 -12.52 5.33 -6.44
C VAL A 19 -12.18 6.59 -5.69
N LEU A 20 -13.12 7.10 -4.90
CA LEU A 20 -12.83 8.13 -3.92
C LEU A 20 -11.83 7.51 -2.94
N ALA A 21 -10.55 7.74 -3.20
CA ALA A 21 -9.46 7.34 -2.35
C ALA A 21 -9.22 8.51 -1.40
N ASN A 22 -9.43 8.34 -0.10
CA ASN A 22 -9.17 9.44 0.83
C ASN A 22 -7.73 9.35 1.29
N TRP A 23 -7.02 10.49 1.29
CA TRP A 23 -5.67 10.58 1.82
C TRP A 23 -5.70 10.51 3.35
N ASP A 24 -5.78 9.28 3.85
CA ASP A 24 -5.85 8.89 5.25
C ASP A 24 -4.87 7.73 5.45
N PRO A 25 -3.60 8.02 5.78
CA PRO A 25 -2.56 7.01 5.89
C PRO A 25 -2.82 5.97 6.97
N ALA A 26 -2.40 4.74 6.71
CA ALA A 26 -2.42 3.66 7.67
C ALA A 26 -1.63 4.05 8.92
N THR A 27 -2.26 3.82 10.06
CA THR A 27 -1.67 4.06 11.39
C THR A 27 -0.72 2.95 11.83
N GLY A 28 -0.80 1.78 11.20
CA GLY A 28 0.13 0.69 11.43
C GLY A 28 0.27 -0.24 10.23
N HIS A 29 1.34 -1.03 10.22
CA HIS A 29 1.67 -1.93 9.12
C HIS A 29 2.32 -3.23 9.59
N LEU A 30 2.26 -4.24 8.74
CA LEU A 30 3.03 -5.48 8.84
C LEU A 30 3.50 -5.91 7.46
N TYR A 31 4.81 -5.82 7.23
CA TYR A 31 5.39 -6.38 6.02
C TYR A 31 5.45 -7.88 6.07
N ASN A 32 5.29 -8.52 4.90
CA ASN A 32 5.55 -9.94 4.73
C ASN A 32 4.59 -10.79 5.56
N TYR A 33 3.39 -10.27 5.81
CA TYR A 33 2.32 -10.95 6.52
C TYR A 33 0.99 -10.67 5.83
N ARG A 34 0.10 -11.66 5.92
CA ARG A 34 -1.32 -11.55 5.56
C ARG A 34 -2.17 -12.40 6.50
N PRO A 35 -3.48 -12.21 6.54
CA PRO A 35 -4.38 -13.20 7.12
C PRO A 35 -4.30 -14.52 6.34
N SER A 36 -4.65 -15.62 7.00
CA SER A 36 -4.74 -16.94 6.38
C SER A 36 -5.69 -16.92 5.18
N GLN A 37 -5.45 -17.83 4.23
CA GLN A 37 -6.35 -17.98 3.07
C GLN A 37 -7.79 -18.27 3.50
N GLN A 38 -7.98 -19.02 4.60
CA GLN A 38 -9.31 -19.26 5.18
C GLN A 38 -9.97 -17.95 5.62
N TRP A 39 -9.26 -17.11 6.37
CA TRP A 39 -9.77 -15.81 6.81
C TRP A 39 -10.14 -14.94 5.60
N MET A 40 -9.25 -14.84 4.61
CA MET A 40 -9.50 -14.04 3.40
C MET A 40 -10.71 -14.53 2.61
N ASN A 41 -10.90 -15.85 2.49
CA ASN A 41 -12.07 -16.43 1.83
C ASN A 41 -13.38 -16.13 2.58
N GLN A 42 -13.36 -16.21 3.92
CA GLN A 42 -14.52 -15.91 4.77
C GLN A 42 -14.95 -14.43 4.66
N HIS A 43 -14.00 -13.51 4.47
CA HIS A 43 -14.26 -12.07 4.42
C HIS A 43 -14.30 -11.49 3.00
N LYS A 44 -14.22 -12.34 1.97
CA LYS A 44 -14.14 -11.92 0.56
C LYS A 44 -15.32 -11.04 0.12
N SER A 45 -16.54 -11.33 0.59
CA SER A 45 -17.75 -10.58 0.23
C SER A 45 -17.79 -9.16 0.80
N GLY A 46 -17.09 -8.91 1.91
CA GLY A 46 -16.95 -7.60 2.53
C GLY A 46 -15.70 -6.83 2.09
N ALA A 47 -14.84 -7.46 1.27
CA ALA A 47 -13.61 -6.84 0.80
C ALA A 47 -13.84 -6.07 -0.50
N ARG A 48 -13.14 -4.94 -0.67
CA ARG A 48 -13.07 -4.23 -1.94
C ARG A 48 -11.63 -4.22 -2.44
N CYS A 49 -11.40 -4.81 -3.61
CA CYS A 49 -10.06 -4.97 -4.17
C CYS A 49 -9.83 -4.12 -5.42
N PHE A 50 -8.61 -3.60 -5.54
CA PHE A 50 -8.13 -2.77 -6.65
C PHE A 50 -6.78 -3.31 -7.11
N ASN A 51 -6.55 -3.35 -8.42
CA ASN A 51 -5.32 -3.88 -9.02
C ASN A 51 -4.45 -2.74 -9.57
N ALA A 52 -3.19 -3.06 -9.91
CA ALA A 52 -2.22 -2.10 -10.42
C ALA A 52 -1.99 -0.90 -9.47
N ILE A 53 -2.06 -1.15 -8.17
CA ILE A 53 -1.90 -0.16 -7.10
C ILE A 53 -0.47 -0.26 -6.56
N GLN A 54 0.18 0.86 -6.24
CA GLN A 54 1.44 0.83 -5.50
C GLN A 54 1.20 0.40 -4.06
N VAL A 55 2.15 -0.31 -3.45
CA VAL A 55 2.07 -0.63 -2.01
C VAL A 55 1.96 0.64 -1.17
N ALA A 56 2.65 1.71 -1.59
CA ALA A 56 2.56 3.03 -0.97
C ALA A 56 1.14 3.60 -1.07
N GLU A 57 0.52 3.53 -2.24
CA GLU A 57 -0.85 4.01 -2.45
C GLU A 57 -1.87 3.22 -1.61
N CYS A 58 -1.70 1.90 -1.49
CA CYS A 58 -2.53 1.06 -0.60
C CYS A 58 -2.38 1.43 0.89
N ALA A 59 -1.18 1.85 1.30
CA ALA A 59 -0.90 2.22 2.69
C ALA A 59 -1.28 3.68 3.02
N GLN A 60 -1.23 4.59 2.04
CA GLN A 60 -1.44 6.03 2.26
C GLN A 60 -2.91 6.44 2.12
N ASN A 61 -3.75 5.62 1.48
CA ASN A 61 -5.13 5.95 1.17
C ASN A 61 -6.12 4.92 1.72
N THR A 62 -7.30 5.39 2.15
CA THR A 62 -8.46 4.52 2.35
C THR A 62 -9.26 4.39 1.06
N ARG A 63 -9.88 3.23 0.85
CA ARG A 63 -10.65 2.87 -0.36
C ARG A 63 -12.11 2.57 -0.09
N LEU A 64 -12.48 2.50 1.18
CA LEU A 64 -13.85 2.36 1.62
C LEU A 64 -14.35 3.70 2.15
N SER A 65 -15.67 3.87 2.17
CA SER A 65 -16.34 5.08 2.62
C SER A 65 -17.57 4.70 3.44
N TYR A 66 -18.07 5.65 4.24
CA TYR A 66 -19.28 5.47 5.04
C TYR A 66 -20.43 4.85 4.23
N PRO A 67 -21.16 3.85 4.76
CA PRO A 67 -21.08 3.32 6.13
C PRO A 67 -20.01 2.24 6.35
N ASN A 68 -19.21 1.90 5.33
CA ASN A 68 -18.22 0.84 5.37
C ASN A 68 -16.84 1.41 5.70
N VAL A 69 -16.52 1.52 6.98
CA VAL A 69 -15.23 2.08 7.42
C VAL A 69 -14.10 1.08 7.21
N GLN A 70 -12.99 1.52 6.62
CA GLN A 70 -11.81 0.69 6.43
C GLN A 70 -11.04 0.53 7.74
N LEU A 71 -10.87 -0.71 8.19
CA LEU A 71 -10.07 -1.02 9.38
C LEU A 71 -8.71 -1.62 9.01
N PHE A 72 -8.67 -2.30 7.87
CA PHE A 72 -7.58 -3.17 7.48
C PHE A 72 -7.48 -3.25 5.96
N ALA A 73 -6.25 -3.44 5.45
CA ALA A 73 -6.03 -3.78 4.05
C ALA A 73 -4.92 -4.84 3.90
N THR A 74 -5.08 -5.70 2.90
CA THR A 74 -3.99 -6.54 2.39
C THR A 74 -3.49 -5.99 1.07
N PHE A 75 -2.20 -6.19 0.82
CA PHE A 75 -1.56 -5.91 -0.46
C PHE A 75 -0.90 -7.19 -0.96
N ASN A 76 -1.39 -7.73 -2.08
CA ASN A 76 -0.79 -8.87 -2.78
C ASN A 76 0.10 -8.33 -3.90
N VAL A 77 1.39 -8.67 -3.87
CA VAL A 77 2.38 -8.16 -4.81
C VAL A 77 2.25 -8.85 -6.17
N ASP A 78 2.23 -8.06 -7.25
CA ASP A 78 2.45 -8.52 -8.61
C ASP A 78 3.93 -8.36 -8.97
N HIS A 79 4.65 -9.48 -8.95
CA HIS A 79 6.08 -9.52 -9.26
C HIS A 79 6.41 -9.31 -10.75
N SER A 80 5.41 -9.18 -11.64
CA SER A 80 5.68 -8.76 -13.03
C SER A 80 6.07 -7.29 -13.13
N ASP A 81 5.78 -6.50 -12.09
CA ASP A 81 6.00 -5.05 -12.04
C ASP A 81 7.12 -4.62 -11.06
N ASP A 82 7.94 -5.57 -10.58
CA ASP A 82 9.00 -5.30 -9.60
C ASP A 82 10.07 -4.30 -10.10
N ASN A 83 10.15 -4.04 -11.41
CA ASN A 83 11.13 -3.13 -12.02
C ASN A 83 10.57 -1.74 -12.36
N TYR A 84 9.32 -1.42 -12.01
CA TYR A 84 8.76 -0.08 -12.18
C TYR A 84 9.09 0.83 -10.99
N HIS A 85 9.19 2.13 -11.26
CA HIS A 85 9.36 3.12 -10.20
C HIS A 85 8.16 3.09 -9.24
N GLY A 86 8.40 3.08 -7.92
CA GLY A 86 7.32 3.04 -6.94
C GLY A 86 6.76 1.65 -6.63
N CYS A 87 7.33 0.60 -7.24
CA CYS A 87 7.07 -0.78 -6.86
C CYS A 87 7.23 -0.99 -5.34
N PRO A 88 6.71 -2.07 -4.75
CA PRO A 88 5.84 -3.08 -5.35
C PRO A 88 4.51 -2.54 -5.88
N TYR A 89 4.07 -3.07 -7.02
CA TYR A 89 2.71 -2.95 -7.52
C TYR A 89 1.92 -4.23 -7.24
N GLY A 90 0.59 -4.15 -7.26
CA GLY A 90 -0.24 -5.32 -7.06
C GLY A 90 -1.69 -5.01 -6.75
N SER A 91 -2.32 -5.92 -5.99
CA SER A 91 -3.71 -5.85 -5.60
C SER A 91 -3.85 -5.39 -4.15
N CYS A 92 -4.53 -4.27 -3.93
CA CYS A 92 -4.91 -3.77 -2.61
C CYS A 92 -6.36 -4.15 -2.32
N CYS A 93 -6.60 -4.93 -1.26
CA CYS A 93 -7.93 -5.30 -0.79
C CYS A 93 -8.21 -4.65 0.57
N ALA A 94 -9.22 -3.80 0.63
CA ALA A 94 -9.66 -3.13 1.85
C ALA A 94 -10.80 -3.90 2.52
N TYR A 95 -10.81 -3.91 3.85
CA TYR A 95 -11.75 -4.66 4.69
C TYR A 95 -12.36 -3.77 5.78
N THR A 96 -13.64 -4.02 6.09
CA THR A 96 -14.35 -3.47 7.25
C THR A 96 -14.18 -4.31 8.52
N THR A 97 -13.43 -5.40 8.43
CA THR A 97 -13.17 -6.34 9.55
C THR A 97 -11.67 -6.40 9.83
N LEU A 98 -11.33 -6.36 11.12
CA LEU A 98 -9.96 -6.51 11.60
C LEU A 98 -9.63 -8.01 11.82
N PRO A 99 -8.58 -8.58 11.21
CA PRO A 99 -8.09 -9.92 11.57
C PRO A 99 -7.55 -9.95 13.00
N SER A 100 -7.54 -11.11 13.65
CA SER A 100 -6.80 -11.29 14.91
C SER A 100 -5.30 -11.53 14.64
N PRO A 101 -4.40 -11.31 15.61
CA PRO A 101 -2.99 -11.64 15.45
C PRO A 101 -2.75 -13.11 15.05
N SER A 102 -3.58 -14.03 15.57
CA SER A 102 -3.49 -15.47 15.26
C SER A 102 -3.94 -15.84 13.84
N ASP A 103 -4.68 -14.96 13.16
CA ASP A 103 -5.04 -15.15 11.75
C ASP A 103 -3.87 -14.86 10.81
N MET A 104 -2.82 -14.17 11.29
CA MET A 104 -1.72 -13.72 10.47
C MET A 104 -0.68 -14.82 10.23
N GLU A 105 -0.28 -14.97 8.98
CA GLU A 105 0.78 -15.87 8.53
C GLU A 105 1.84 -15.10 7.74
N ALA A 106 3.10 -15.52 7.89
CA ALA A 106 4.19 -14.96 7.11
C ALA A 106 4.04 -15.30 5.62
N ASP A 107 4.18 -14.30 4.77
CA ASP A 107 4.32 -14.47 3.34
C ASP A 107 5.35 -13.46 2.79
N PHE A 108 6.61 -13.92 2.79
CA PHE A 108 7.76 -13.07 2.50
C PHE A 108 7.76 -12.58 1.06
N THR A 109 7.83 -11.25 0.90
CA THR A 109 7.82 -10.50 -0.36
C THR A 109 6.55 -10.55 -1.19
N ASN A 110 5.58 -11.42 -0.88
CA ASN A 110 4.36 -11.53 -1.68
C ASN A 110 3.17 -10.77 -1.07
N TYR A 111 3.17 -10.54 0.26
CA TYR A 111 2.07 -9.81 0.91
C TYR A 111 2.53 -8.80 1.96
N HIS A 112 1.74 -7.73 2.06
CA HIS A 112 1.84 -6.73 3.12
C HIS A 112 0.46 -6.42 3.68
N SER A 113 0.41 -5.96 4.92
CA SER A 113 -0.83 -5.69 5.66
C SER A 113 -0.78 -4.31 6.29
N PHE A 114 -1.89 -3.58 6.25
CA PHE A 114 -2.02 -2.20 6.74
C PHE A 114 -3.23 -2.04 7.64
N PHE A 115 -3.12 -1.20 8.67
CA PHE A 115 -4.08 -1.07 9.75
C PHE A 115 -4.41 0.41 10.00
N TRP A 116 -5.69 0.71 10.17
CA TRP A 116 -6.19 2.05 10.50
C TRP A 116 -6.58 2.16 11.96
N HIS A 117 -6.72 3.40 12.44
CA HIS A 117 -7.22 3.74 13.77
C HIS A 117 -6.42 3.16 14.95
N GLY A 118 -5.13 2.86 14.77
CA GLY A 118 -4.26 2.29 15.80
C GLY A 118 -4.64 0.86 16.18
N LEU A 119 -5.28 0.12 15.27
CA LEU A 119 -5.84 -1.19 15.58
C LEU A 119 -4.83 -2.33 15.57
N GLY A 120 -3.67 -2.17 14.94
CA GLY A 120 -2.66 -3.22 14.87
C GLY A 120 -1.43 -2.82 14.07
N GLY A 121 -0.47 -3.73 14.00
CA GLY A 121 0.79 -3.54 13.30
C GLY A 121 1.76 -2.62 14.02
N ILE A 122 2.88 -2.37 13.35
CA ILE A 122 3.91 -1.47 13.82
C ILE A 122 3.57 -0.05 13.34
N SER A 123 3.84 0.96 14.17
CA SER A 123 3.37 2.33 13.98
C SER A 123 3.77 2.93 12.63
N GLY A 124 2.80 3.58 11.98
CA GLY A 124 2.96 4.28 10.71
C GLY A 124 2.64 3.41 9.48
N PRO A 125 2.60 4.02 8.28
CA PRO A 125 2.14 3.36 7.06
C PRO A 125 3.13 2.31 6.54
N GLY A 126 4.39 2.34 6.99
CA GLY A 126 5.41 1.40 6.55
C GLY A 126 5.70 1.51 5.05
N THR A 127 5.62 2.68 4.46
CA THR A 127 5.99 2.83 3.05
C THR A 127 6.68 4.17 2.87
N ASN A 128 7.46 4.28 1.79
CA ASN A 128 7.77 5.58 1.25
C ASN A 128 6.48 6.29 0.77
N PRO A 129 6.53 7.60 0.48
CA PRO A 129 5.45 8.26 -0.25
C PRO A 129 5.15 7.57 -1.59
N ILE A 130 3.96 7.82 -2.12
CA ILE A 130 3.57 7.37 -3.47
C ILE A 130 4.57 7.94 -4.46
N ALA A 131 5.03 7.14 -5.42
CA ALA A 131 6.01 7.56 -6.41
C ALA A 131 5.38 7.70 -7.80
N ASN A 132 5.91 8.62 -8.59
CA ASN A 132 5.60 8.71 -10.00
C ASN A 132 6.14 7.45 -10.72
N PRO A 133 5.31 6.71 -11.49
CA PRO A 133 5.74 5.47 -12.15
C PRO A 133 6.80 5.65 -13.24
N GLN A 134 6.99 6.86 -13.76
CA GLN A 134 7.96 7.17 -14.80
C GLN A 134 9.30 7.69 -14.22
N THR A 135 9.27 8.43 -13.12
CA THR A 135 10.47 9.14 -12.61
C THR A 135 10.91 8.69 -11.23
N GLY A 136 10.05 7.95 -10.52
CA GLY A 136 10.18 7.65 -9.10
C GLY A 136 9.94 8.84 -8.19
N ALA A 137 9.70 10.05 -8.71
CA ALA A 137 9.50 11.24 -7.90
C ALA A 137 8.40 11.03 -6.86
N PHE A 138 8.69 11.35 -5.60
CA PHE A 138 7.71 11.21 -4.54
C PHE A 138 6.61 12.26 -4.68
N GLY A 139 5.44 11.86 -4.21
CA GLY A 139 4.25 12.66 -4.25
C GLY A 139 3.19 12.12 -3.30
N TYR A 140 1.97 12.55 -3.56
CA TYR A 140 0.79 12.19 -2.78
C TYR A 140 -0.44 12.19 -3.68
N GLU A 141 -1.49 11.53 -3.22
CA GLU A 141 -2.79 11.55 -3.88
C GLU A 141 -3.73 12.43 -3.05
N THR A 142 -4.51 13.29 -3.70
CA THR A 142 -5.61 14.01 -3.04
C THR A 142 -6.88 13.17 -3.02
N SER A 143 -7.87 13.54 -2.20
CA SER A 143 -9.09 12.74 -2.02
C SER A 143 -9.94 12.55 -3.30
N ASP A 144 -9.61 13.25 -4.37
CA ASP A 144 -10.18 13.08 -5.72
C ASP A 144 -9.45 12.01 -6.56
N GLY A 145 -8.47 11.31 -5.99
CA GLY A 145 -7.68 10.27 -6.66
C GLY A 145 -6.57 10.82 -7.55
N LYS A 146 -6.26 12.13 -7.48
CA LYS A 146 -5.24 12.74 -8.33
C LYS A 146 -3.86 12.70 -7.67
N PHE A 147 -2.88 12.16 -8.39
CA PHE A 147 -1.48 12.20 -7.97
C PHE A 147 -0.83 13.57 -8.21
N HIS A 148 -0.03 13.99 -7.25
CA HIS A 148 0.73 15.23 -7.25
C HIS A 148 2.17 14.95 -6.81
N GLU A 149 3.15 15.25 -7.68
CA GLU A 149 4.56 15.23 -7.28
C GLU A 149 4.86 16.36 -6.28
N GLY A 150 5.78 16.08 -5.36
CA GLY A 150 6.27 17.06 -4.39
C GLY A 150 5.76 16.84 -2.98
N LYS A 151 6.02 17.83 -2.13
CA LYS A 151 5.63 17.76 -0.72
C LYS A 151 4.13 17.96 -0.58
N PRO A 152 3.42 17.07 0.12
CA PRO A 152 2.03 17.30 0.42
C PRO A 152 1.83 18.44 1.42
N ASP A 153 0.68 19.12 1.31
CA ASP A 153 0.14 19.96 2.37
C ASP A 153 -0.59 19.09 3.39
N VAL A 154 0.13 18.68 4.44
CA VAL A 154 -0.37 17.81 5.51
C VAL A 154 -1.55 18.36 6.30
N SER A 155 -1.88 19.65 6.16
CA SER A 155 -3.11 20.20 6.74
C SER A 155 -4.39 19.68 6.05
N LYS A 156 -4.26 19.11 4.85
CA LYS A 156 -5.35 18.51 4.07
C LYS A 156 -5.48 17.00 4.25
N GLU A 157 -4.58 16.39 5.01
CA GLU A 157 -4.62 14.95 5.31
C GLU A 157 -5.86 14.62 6.15
N GLN A 158 -6.62 13.62 5.71
CA GLN A 158 -7.91 13.25 6.29
C GLN A 158 -7.74 12.19 7.39
N LYS A 159 -6.84 12.43 8.34
CA LYS A 159 -6.50 11.49 9.41
C LYS A 159 -7.73 11.00 10.15
N SER A 160 -7.99 9.70 10.11
CA SER A 160 -9.10 9.07 10.81
C SER A 160 -10.44 9.77 10.57
N HIS A 161 -10.67 10.24 9.34
CA HIS A 161 -11.86 11.02 8.98
C HIS A 161 -13.18 10.32 9.36
N ASP A 162 -13.16 8.99 9.33
CA ASP A 162 -14.27 8.12 9.69
C ASP A 162 -14.68 8.18 11.18
N SER A 163 -13.83 8.72 12.06
CA SER A 163 -14.11 8.83 13.50
C SER A 163 -15.30 9.74 13.82
N ASN A 164 -15.72 10.56 12.86
CA ASN A 164 -16.83 11.50 13.02
C ASN A 164 -18.20 10.90 12.65
N TYR A 165 -18.24 9.65 12.19
CA TYR A 165 -19.50 9.05 11.74
C TYR A 165 -20.42 8.65 12.91
N PRO A 166 -21.74 8.96 12.82
CA PRO A 166 -22.68 8.61 13.87
C PRO A 166 -22.75 7.11 14.14
N GLY A 167 -22.61 6.72 15.41
CA GLY A 167 -22.70 5.32 15.83
C GLY A 167 -21.48 4.45 15.48
N PHE A 168 -20.45 5.03 14.87
CA PHE A 168 -19.21 4.31 14.59
C PHE A 168 -18.51 3.88 15.88
N LYS A 169 -18.16 2.60 15.96
CA LYS A 169 -17.42 2.01 17.07
C LYS A 169 -16.29 1.17 16.51
N LEU A 170 -15.08 1.44 17.00
CA LEU A 170 -13.90 0.65 16.65
C LEU A 170 -13.93 -0.71 17.38
N PRO A 171 -13.45 -1.78 16.74
CA PRO A 171 -13.14 -3.00 17.47
C PRO A 171 -11.97 -2.76 18.44
N PRO A 172 -11.75 -3.66 19.40
CA PRO A 172 -10.55 -3.61 20.22
C PRO A 172 -9.28 -3.68 19.36
N ALA A 173 -8.34 -2.79 19.63
CA ALA A 173 -7.00 -2.88 19.05
C ALA A 173 -6.30 -4.16 19.49
N TRP A 174 -5.36 -4.62 18.67
CA TRP A 174 -4.48 -5.73 19.04
C TRP A 174 -3.73 -5.40 20.32
N SER A 175 -3.64 -6.39 21.21
CA SER A 175 -2.90 -6.27 22.47
C SER A 175 -1.91 -7.42 22.60
N LYS A 176 -0.78 -7.16 23.27
CA LYS A 176 0.24 -8.18 23.58
C LYS A 176 0.83 -8.89 22.35
N VAL A 177 1.05 -8.17 21.26
CA VAL A 177 1.71 -8.71 20.05
C VAL A 177 3.18 -8.30 20.04
N ASN A 178 4.08 -9.26 19.87
CA ASN A 178 5.49 -8.99 19.63
C ASN A 178 5.73 -8.88 18.13
N TYR A 179 5.96 -7.65 17.67
CA TYR A 179 6.30 -7.41 16.28
C TYR A 179 7.78 -7.68 16.00
N PRO A 180 8.15 -8.12 14.79
CA PRO A 180 9.54 -8.26 14.40
C PRO A 180 10.27 -6.91 14.52
N ALA A 181 11.50 -6.92 15.03
CA ALA A 181 12.28 -5.71 15.24
C ALA A 181 12.43 -4.87 13.95
N GLU A 182 12.04 -3.60 14.01
CA GLU A 182 12.10 -2.68 12.87
C GLU A 182 13.48 -2.07 12.63
N ALA A 183 14.32 -1.99 13.65
CA ALA A 183 15.51 -1.14 13.65
C ALA A 183 16.53 -1.43 12.53
N SER A 184 16.39 -2.56 11.81
CA SER A 184 17.24 -2.92 10.68
C SER A 184 16.50 -3.11 9.35
N ARG A 185 15.19 -2.85 9.27
CA ARG A 185 14.39 -3.09 8.06
C ARG A 185 14.26 -1.80 7.25
N PRO A 186 14.40 -1.85 5.92
CA PRO A 186 14.05 -0.72 5.07
C PRO A 186 12.59 -0.31 5.28
N ALA A 187 12.33 1.00 5.25
CA ALA A 187 10.98 1.57 5.41
C ALA A 187 10.03 1.27 4.24
N HIS A 188 10.57 0.74 3.14
CA HIS A 188 9.79 0.40 1.95
C HIS A 188 9.93 -1.09 1.62
N PRO A 189 8.83 -1.80 1.34
CA PRO A 189 8.87 -3.19 0.92
C PRO A 189 9.82 -3.42 -0.27
N LYS A 190 10.41 -4.61 -0.32
CA LYS A 190 11.29 -5.01 -1.41
C LYS A 190 10.49 -5.17 -2.71
N CYS A 191 10.96 -4.58 -3.80
CA CYS A 191 10.49 -4.92 -5.13
C CYS A 191 11.27 -6.14 -5.62
N GLY A 192 10.73 -7.32 -5.45
CA GLY A 192 11.46 -8.53 -5.79
C GLY A 192 11.10 -9.71 -4.92
N ARG A 193 11.20 -10.90 -5.52
CA ARG A 193 10.96 -12.18 -4.86
C ARG A 193 11.94 -12.42 -3.71
N ALA A 194 11.56 -13.31 -2.78
CA ALA A 194 12.33 -13.70 -1.59
C ALA A 194 13.85 -13.87 -1.84
N ASN A 195 14.21 -14.72 -2.80
CA ASN A 195 15.60 -15.05 -3.13
C ASN A 195 16.21 -14.17 -4.24
N GLY A 196 15.50 -13.14 -4.70
CA GLY A 196 15.90 -12.26 -5.80
C GLY A 196 16.65 -11.01 -5.35
N GLN A 197 17.05 -10.20 -6.34
CA GLN A 197 17.52 -8.84 -6.09
C GLN A 197 16.35 -7.93 -5.69
N ASN A 198 16.66 -6.73 -5.15
CA ASN A 198 15.68 -5.65 -5.14
C ASN A 198 15.76 -4.97 -6.51
N LEU A 199 14.66 -4.98 -7.25
CA LEU A 199 14.54 -4.54 -8.64
C LEU A 199 14.01 -3.11 -8.75
N ASP A 200 13.72 -2.46 -7.62
CA ASP A 200 13.33 -1.06 -7.56
C ASP A 200 14.35 -0.20 -8.32
N PRO A 201 13.96 0.50 -9.40
CA PRO A 201 14.86 1.35 -10.17
C PRO A 201 15.25 2.63 -9.42
N GLY A 202 14.64 2.92 -8.27
CA GLY A 202 14.89 4.11 -7.48
C GLY A 202 14.25 5.35 -8.09
N GLN A 203 14.90 6.51 -7.96
CA GLN A 203 14.44 7.76 -8.54
C GLN A 203 15.40 8.26 -9.61
N VAL A 204 14.84 8.88 -10.65
CA VAL A 204 15.60 9.64 -11.64
C VAL A 204 16.25 10.85 -10.96
N GLN A 205 17.46 11.19 -11.38
CA GLN A 205 18.20 12.33 -10.83
C GLN A 205 17.42 13.64 -11.03
N GLY A 206 17.28 14.43 -9.96
CA GLY A 206 16.55 15.70 -9.96
C GLY A 206 15.07 15.58 -9.62
N SER A 207 14.52 14.36 -9.56
CA SER A 207 13.18 14.10 -9.04
C SER A 207 13.06 14.40 -7.54
N TYR A 208 11.87 14.80 -7.09
CA TYR A 208 11.61 15.07 -5.67
C TYR A 208 11.73 13.81 -4.80
N GLY A 209 12.51 13.87 -3.71
CA GLY A 209 12.64 12.81 -2.68
C GLY A 209 14.07 12.34 -2.41
N ASN A 210 14.90 12.18 -3.45
CA ASN A 210 16.24 11.59 -3.40
C ASN A 210 16.33 10.15 -2.84
N TYR A 211 15.36 9.30 -3.16
CA TYR A 211 15.30 7.91 -2.72
C TYR A 211 16.23 6.99 -3.50
N LYS A 212 16.92 6.13 -2.74
CA LYS A 212 17.78 5.06 -3.22
C LYS A 212 17.31 3.74 -2.59
N PRO A 213 16.98 2.73 -3.40
CA PRO A 213 16.51 1.45 -2.88
C PRO A 213 17.56 0.73 -2.04
N ALA A 214 17.12 0.08 -0.97
CA ALA A 214 17.99 -0.76 -0.16
C ALA A 214 18.37 -2.04 -0.92
N PRO A 215 19.58 -2.60 -0.71
CA PRO A 215 19.97 -3.86 -1.34
C PRO A 215 19.12 -5.02 -0.81
N ALA A 216 19.03 -6.11 -1.57
CA ALA A 216 18.28 -7.30 -1.18
C ALA A 216 18.70 -7.88 0.19
N SER A 217 19.99 -7.74 0.56
CA SER A 217 20.53 -8.20 1.84
C SER A 217 19.97 -7.47 3.07
N ALA A 218 19.33 -6.31 2.89
CA ALA A 218 18.68 -5.58 3.97
C ALA A 218 17.32 -6.19 4.37
N TYR A 219 16.76 -7.08 3.54
CA TYR A 219 15.45 -7.68 3.75
C TYR A 219 15.57 -9.09 4.31
N LYS A 220 14.89 -9.35 5.43
CA LYS A 220 14.88 -10.66 6.10
C LYS A 220 13.46 -11.22 6.12
N ALA A 221 13.35 -12.53 5.93
CA ALA A 221 12.09 -13.24 6.13
C ALA A 221 11.63 -13.05 7.58
N PRO A 222 10.34 -12.76 7.81
CA PRO A 222 9.83 -12.60 9.15
C PRO A 222 9.60 -13.97 9.82
N PRO A 223 9.41 -14.02 11.16
CA PRO A 223 8.95 -15.23 11.84
C PRO A 223 7.63 -15.74 11.24
N THR A 224 7.43 -17.06 11.22
CA THR A 224 6.29 -17.70 10.54
C THR A 224 4.91 -17.25 11.06
N ARG A 225 4.84 -16.85 12.34
CA ARG A 225 3.65 -16.30 13.00
C ARG A 225 4.04 -15.13 13.89
N LEU A 226 3.07 -14.26 14.16
CA LEU A 226 3.17 -13.27 15.24
C LEU A 226 3.09 -14.00 16.59
N VAL A 227 3.83 -13.53 17.59
CA VAL A 227 3.95 -14.16 18.91
C VAL A 227 3.47 -13.22 20.01
#